data_AF-A0A223AUE7-F1
#
_entry.id   AF-A0A223AUE7-F1
#
_cell.length_a   1.000
_cell.length_b   1.000
_cell.length_c   1.000
_cell.angle_alpha   90.00
_cell.angle_beta   90.00
_cell.angle_gamma   90.00
#
_symmetry.space_group_name_H-M   'P 1'
#
loop_
_entity.id
_entity.type
_entity.pdbx_description
1 polymer ?
#
loop_
_entity_poly.entity_id
_entity_poly.type
_entity_poly.pdbx_seq_one_letter_code
_entity_poly.pdbx_strand_id
1 'polypeptide(L)'
;MKFCFLTDEFFDLYKECEEIEKKNNRPYATVCLLKYNNLYFAIPIRHNIKHQYAIFTDKEKTKGLDLSKTLIIKDLNFVVQNRTAFISQDEYSQLIQKETFIISKLNSYIKKYIKALEHQNIKKNYLLCSMSCLKYFHKELNIK
;
A
#
# COMPACT_ATOMS: atom_id res chain seq x y z
N MET A 1 -1.72 -14.79 -1.49
CA MET A 1 -1.88 -13.42 -2.02
C MET A 1 -3.05 -13.35 -3.02
N LYS A 2 -3.84 -12.27 -3.01
CA LYS A 2 -4.96 -12.03 -3.96
C LYS A 2 -4.89 -10.62 -4.54
N PHE A 3 -5.23 -10.52 -5.82
CA PHE A 3 -5.37 -9.26 -6.57
C PHE A 3 -6.85 -8.84 -6.61
N CYS A 4 -7.21 -7.74 -5.96
CA CYS A 4 -8.59 -7.28 -5.83
C CYS A 4 -8.77 -5.81 -6.23
N PHE A 5 -10.01 -5.32 -6.23
CA PHE A 5 -10.34 -3.90 -6.29
C PHE A 5 -10.94 -3.46 -4.96
N LEU A 6 -10.86 -2.16 -4.66
CA LEU A 6 -11.60 -1.55 -3.56
C LEU A 6 -12.92 -0.95 -4.05
N THR A 7 -13.92 -0.87 -3.18
CA THR A 7 -15.24 -0.30 -3.51
C THR A 7 -15.23 1.23 -3.54
N ASP A 8 -16.21 1.83 -4.21
CA ASP A 8 -16.39 3.29 -4.21
C ASP A 8 -16.63 3.84 -2.80
N GLU A 9 -17.35 3.08 -1.96
CA GLU A 9 -17.57 3.41 -0.54
C GLU A 9 -16.24 3.62 0.23
N PHE A 10 -15.22 2.82 -0.05
CA PHE A 10 -13.90 3.03 0.52
C PHE A 10 -13.33 4.39 0.11
N PHE A 11 -13.40 4.73 -1.18
CA PHE A 11 -12.85 5.99 -1.68
C PHE A 11 -13.65 7.20 -1.18
N ASP A 12 -14.96 7.08 -1.01
CA ASP A 12 -15.80 8.10 -0.41
C ASP A 12 -15.45 8.35 1.07
N LEU A 13 -15.22 7.28 1.83
CA LEU A 13 -14.80 7.35 3.24
C LEU A 13 -13.45 8.08 3.40
N TYR A 14 -12.52 7.84 2.48
CA TYR A 14 -11.16 8.40 2.51
C TYR A 14 -10.98 9.57 1.53
N LYS A 15 -12.06 10.23 1.10
CA LYS A 15 -12.02 11.29 0.08
C LYS A 15 -11.21 12.53 0.48
N GLU A 16 -11.04 12.80 1.77
CA GLU A 16 -10.24 13.91 2.30
C GLU A 16 -8.76 13.53 2.48
N CYS A 17 -8.40 12.26 2.29
CA CYS A 17 -7.03 11.77 2.45
C CYS A 17 -6.22 11.97 1.17
N GLU A 18 -5.51 13.09 1.04
CA GLU A 18 -4.78 13.49 -0.17
C GLU A 18 -3.77 12.46 -0.69
N GLU A 19 -3.08 11.75 0.20
CA GLU A 19 -2.05 10.80 -0.20
C GLU A 19 -2.60 9.46 -0.68
N ILE A 20 -3.87 9.15 -0.38
CA ILE A 20 -4.56 7.96 -0.91
C ILE A 20 -4.84 8.21 -2.39
N GLU A 21 -4.55 7.23 -3.25
CA GLU A 21 -4.75 7.39 -4.69
C GLU A 21 -6.25 7.48 -5.03
N LYS A 22 -6.70 8.55 -5.71
CA LYS A 22 -8.12 8.86 -6.02
C LYS A 22 -8.51 8.80 -7.52
N LYS A 23 -7.75 8.08 -8.36
CA LYS A 23 -8.07 7.94 -9.79
C LYS A 23 -9.14 6.87 -10.08
N ASN A 24 -10.39 7.31 -10.29
CA ASN A 24 -11.56 6.45 -10.62
C ASN A 24 -11.37 5.49 -11.82
N ASN A 25 -10.53 5.82 -12.81
CA ASN A 25 -10.24 4.97 -13.98
C ASN A 25 -8.91 4.20 -13.90
N ARG A 26 -8.20 4.24 -12.76
CA ARG A 26 -7.01 3.41 -12.57
C ARG A 26 -7.50 2.04 -12.10
N PRO A 27 -7.02 0.92 -12.68
CA PRO A 27 -7.22 -0.35 -12.02
C PRO A 27 -6.60 -0.23 -10.62
N TYR A 28 -7.43 -0.13 -9.59
CA TYR A 28 -7.05 -0.25 -8.18
C TYR A 28 -6.73 -1.70 -7.86
N ALA A 29 -5.89 -2.28 -8.72
CA ALA A 29 -5.37 -3.62 -8.61
C ALA A 29 -4.57 -3.67 -7.32
N THR A 30 -5.30 -4.03 -6.28
CA THR A 30 -4.87 -4.12 -4.90
C THR A 30 -4.25 -5.50 -4.79
N VAL A 31 -2.93 -5.55 -4.70
CA VAL A 31 -2.20 -6.79 -5.00
C VAL A 31 -2.08 -7.73 -3.82
N CYS A 32 -2.31 -7.24 -2.61
CA CYS A 32 -1.88 -8.00 -1.46
C CYS A 32 -2.82 -7.78 -0.30
N LEU A 33 -3.99 -8.43 -0.33
CA LEU A 33 -4.74 -8.68 0.90
C LEU A 33 -3.88 -9.59 1.80
N LEU A 34 -2.99 -8.97 2.56
CA LEU A 34 -2.11 -9.65 3.50
C LEU A 34 -2.73 -9.62 4.87
N LYS A 35 -2.88 -10.79 5.49
CA LYS A 35 -3.19 -10.88 6.91
C LYS A 35 -1.89 -10.67 7.69
N TYR A 36 -1.84 -9.61 8.48
CA TYR A 36 -0.76 -9.39 9.45
C TYR A 36 -1.35 -9.04 10.81
N ASN A 37 -1.00 -9.84 11.82
CA ASN A 37 -1.72 -9.95 13.09
C ASN A 37 -3.21 -10.25 12.85
N ASN A 38 -4.07 -9.22 12.83
CA ASN A 38 -5.51 -9.31 12.52
C ASN A 38 -5.95 -8.26 11.48
N LEU A 39 -5.02 -7.57 10.84
CA LEU A 39 -5.30 -6.52 9.87
C LEU A 39 -5.10 -7.06 8.46
N TYR A 40 -5.95 -6.58 7.56
CA TYR A 40 -5.78 -6.77 6.15
C TYR A 40 -5.11 -5.53 5.56
N PHE A 41 -4.01 -5.73 4.84
CA PHE A 41 -3.33 -4.64 4.14
C PHE A 41 -3.73 -4.62 2.67
N ALA A 42 -3.60 -3.48 2.03
CA ALA A 42 -3.81 -3.27 0.60
C ALA A 42 -2.67 -2.41 0.06
N ILE A 43 -1.83 -2.98 -0.81
CA ILE A 43 -0.69 -2.27 -1.42
C ILE A 43 -0.98 -2.11 -2.92
N PRO A 44 -1.01 -0.87 -3.45
CA PRO A 44 -1.31 -0.63 -4.85
C PRO A 44 -0.09 -0.88 -5.75
N ILE A 45 -0.32 -1.34 -6.99
CA ILE A 45 0.67 -1.20 -8.08
C ILE A 45 0.65 0.23 -8.57
N ARG A 46 1.83 0.85 -8.68
CA ARG A 46 1.99 2.17 -9.29
C ARG A 46 3.10 2.15 -10.31
N HIS A 47 2.94 2.98 -11.34
CA HIS A 47 3.98 3.35 -12.29
C HIS A 47 4.51 4.74 -11.95
N ASN A 48 5.68 5.09 -12.48
CA ASN A 48 6.37 6.36 -12.25
C ASN A 48 6.69 6.62 -10.76
N ILE A 49 7.02 5.56 -10.02
CA ILE A 49 7.50 5.65 -8.64
C ILE A 49 8.90 6.29 -8.65
N LYS A 50 9.10 7.34 -7.85
CA LYS A 50 10.36 8.10 -7.77
C LYS A 50 11.04 8.02 -6.40
N HIS A 51 10.62 7.07 -5.55
CA HIS A 51 11.14 6.91 -4.19
C HIS A 51 11.47 5.45 -3.89
N GLN A 52 12.35 5.22 -2.91
CA GLN A 52 12.81 3.88 -2.53
C GLN A 52 11.78 3.00 -1.81
N TYR A 53 10.64 3.55 -1.39
CA TYR A 53 9.63 2.84 -0.57
C TYR A 53 8.69 2.00 -1.44
N ALA A 54 9.25 1.12 -2.26
CA ALA A 54 8.50 0.24 -3.15
C ALA A 54 9.19 -1.11 -3.36
N ILE A 55 8.41 -2.11 -3.77
CA ILE A 55 8.91 -3.39 -4.28
C ILE A 55 8.82 -3.32 -5.80
N PHE A 56 9.96 -3.10 -6.44
CA PHE A 56 10.02 -2.87 -7.89
C PHE A 56 9.86 -4.17 -8.68
N THR A 57 9.10 -4.08 -9.78
CA THR A 57 8.85 -5.15 -10.75
C THR A 57 9.55 -4.89 -12.09
N ASP A 58 10.39 -3.85 -12.15
CA ASP A 58 11.19 -3.47 -13.30
C ASP A 58 12.63 -3.12 -12.90
N LYS A 59 13.56 -3.24 -13.87
CA LYS A 59 14.98 -2.92 -13.68
C LYS A 59 15.21 -1.44 -13.41
N GLU A 60 14.44 -0.58 -14.08
CA GLU A 60 14.52 0.88 -13.95
C GLU A 60 13.99 1.41 -12.61
N LYS A 61 13.37 0.55 -11.80
CA LYS A 61 12.78 0.89 -10.49
C LYS A 61 11.76 2.04 -10.62
N THR A 62 10.87 1.93 -11.60
CA THR A 62 9.83 2.91 -11.86
C THR A 62 8.43 2.37 -11.61
N LYS A 63 8.26 1.05 -11.47
CA LYS A 63 6.96 0.43 -11.21
C LYS A 63 7.02 -0.72 -10.21
N GLY A 64 5.89 -0.95 -9.55
CA GLY A 64 5.72 -2.08 -8.63
C GLY A 64 4.81 -1.73 -7.47
N LEU A 65 4.96 -2.44 -6.35
CA LEU A 65 4.15 -2.26 -5.15
C LEU A 65 4.65 -1.07 -4.34
N ASP A 66 3.81 -0.03 -4.23
CA ASP A 66 4.16 1.18 -3.50
C ASP A 66 3.81 1.09 -2.02
N LEU A 67 4.82 0.86 -1.18
CA LEU A 67 4.64 0.71 0.26
C LEU A 67 4.20 2.02 0.92
N SER A 68 4.54 3.18 0.34
CA SER A 68 4.11 4.49 0.86
C SER A 68 2.61 4.70 0.72
N LYS A 69 1.96 3.98 -0.20
CA LYS A 69 0.53 4.05 -0.47
C LYS A 69 -0.25 2.88 0.12
N THR A 70 0.33 2.20 1.11
CA THR A 70 -0.31 1.08 1.81
C THR A 70 -1.53 1.53 2.59
N LEU A 71 -2.62 0.78 2.45
CA LEU A 71 -3.89 0.98 3.14
C LEU A 71 -4.17 -0.19 4.10
N ILE A 72 -5.00 0.06 5.12
CA ILE A 72 -5.53 -0.98 6.01
C ILE A 72 -7.03 -1.17 5.76
N ILE A 73 -7.41 -2.40 5.42
CA ILE A 73 -8.78 -2.82 5.14
C ILE A 73 -9.41 -3.31 6.44
N LYS A 74 -10.33 -2.50 6.96
CA LYS A 74 -11.03 -2.76 8.24
C LYS A 74 -12.27 -3.62 8.05
N ASP A 75 -12.88 -3.53 6.88
CA ASP A 75 -14.05 -4.28 6.47
C ASP A 75 -13.79 -4.90 5.09
N LEU A 76 -14.05 -6.20 4.95
CA LEU A 76 -13.94 -6.92 3.67
C LEU A 76 -15.00 -6.48 2.67
N ASN A 77 -16.06 -5.79 3.10
CA ASN A 77 -17.02 -5.13 2.20
C ASN A 77 -16.36 -4.03 1.36
N PHE A 78 -15.25 -3.46 1.81
CA PHE A 78 -14.44 -2.54 1.00
C PHE A 78 -13.68 -3.23 -0.13
N VAL A 79 -13.73 -4.56 -0.24
CA VAL A 79 -13.10 -5.33 -1.30
C VAL A 79 -14.16 -5.83 -2.28
N VAL A 80 -13.99 -5.51 -3.57
CA VAL A 80 -14.86 -6.02 -4.64
C VAL A 80 -14.65 -7.52 -4.78
N GLN A 81 -15.67 -8.32 -4.44
CA GLN A 81 -15.57 -9.79 -4.40
C GLN A 81 -15.67 -10.46 -5.78
N ASN A 82 -16.40 -9.85 -6.72
CA ASN A 82 -16.76 -10.48 -7.99
C ASN A 82 -15.88 -10.02 -9.17
N ARG A 83 -14.73 -9.40 -8.89
CA ARG A 83 -13.84 -8.86 -9.92
C ARG A 83 -12.37 -9.06 -9.54
N THR A 84 -11.65 -9.83 -10.35
CA THR A 84 -10.20 -9.97 -10.22
C THR A 84 -9.51 -8.81 -10.91
N ALA A 85 -8.49 -8.24 -10.25
CA ALA A 85 -7.73 -7.18 -10.87
C ALA A 85 -6.74 -7.71 -11.90
N PHE A 86 -6.79 -7.13 -13.10
CA PHE A 86 -5.85 -7.43 -14.18
C PHE A 86 -4.57 -6.61 -13.99
N ILE A 87 -3.45 -7.31 -13.99
CA ILE A 87 -2.11 -6.74 -14.03
C ILE A 87 -1.34 -7.41 -15.17
N SER A 88 -0.20 -6.86 -15.58
CA SER A 88 0.60 -7.51 -16.63
C SER A 88 1.05 -8.91 -16.19
N GLN A 89 1.13 -9.85 -17.13
CA GLN A 89 1.55 -11.23 -16.84
C GLN A 89 2.95 -11.29 -16.21
N ASP A 90 3.84 -10.39 -16.64
CA ASP A 90 5.19 -10.26 -16.09
C ASP A 90 5.18 -9.81 -14.63
N GLU A 91 4.37 -8.79 -14.29
CA GLU A 91 4.23 -8.34 -12.90
C GLU A 91 3.56 -9.41 -12.04
N TYR A 92 2.57 -10.12 -12.58
CA TYR A 92 1.89 -11.20 -11.88
C TYR A 92 2.88 -12.31 -11.53
N SER A 93 3.66 -12.76 -12.50
CA SER A 93 4.64 -13.83 -12.33
C SER A 93 5.73 -13.43 -11.34
N GLN A 94 6.13 -12.16 -11.31
CA GLN A 94 7.12 -11.65 -10.36
C GLN A 94 6.60 -11.55 -8.92
N LEU A 95 5.29 -11.38 -8.71
CA LEU A 95 4.71 -11.11 -7.39
C LEU A 95 4.04 -12.34 -6.76
N ILE A 96 3.38 -13.20 -7.56
CA ILE A 96 2.52 -14.28 -7.06
C ILE A 96 3.22 -15.24 -6.08
N GLN A 97 4.52 -15.48 -6.27
CA GLN A 97 5.32 -16.38 -5.44
C GLN A 97 6.14 -15.66 -4.35
N LYS A 98 5.98 -14.34 -4.19
CA LYS A 98 6.81 -13.51 -3.28
C LYS A 98 6.08 -13.03 -2.03
N GLU A 99 4.98 -13.67 -1.64
CA GLU A 99 4.16 -13.24 -0.50
C GLU A 99 4.98 -13.02 0.78
N THR A 100 5.81 -13.98 1.19
CA THR A 100 6.68 -13.86 2.37
C THR A 100 7.63 -12.67 2.28
N PHE A 101 8.19 -12.42 1.08
CA PHE A 101 9.07 -11.27 0.85
C PHE A 101 8.31 -9.94 0.93
N ILE A 102 7.10 -9.89 0.38
CA ILE A 102 6.23 -8.70 0.44
C ILE A 102 5.88 -8.38 1.90
N ILE A 103 5.47 -9.38 2.69
CA ILE A 103 5.19 -9.23 4.13
C ILE A 103 6.42 -8.69 4.87
N SER A 104 7.60 -9.25 4.60
CA SER A 104 8.85 -8.79 5.21
C SER A 104 9.16 -7.32 4.88
N LYS A 105 8.98 -6.91 3.62
CA LYS A 105 9.19 -5.52 3.17
C LYS A 105 8.16 -4.56 3.77
N LEU A 106 6.90 -4.97 3.84
CA LEU A 106 5.84 -4.18 4.50
C LEU A 106 6.18 -3.96 5.98
N ASN A 107 6.55 -5.01 6.70
CA ASN A 107 6.95 -4.93 8.11
C ASN A 107 8.15 -3.99 8.31
N SER A 108 9.16 -4.09 7.43
CA SER A 108 10.32 -3.19 7.46
C SER A 108 9.90 -1.72 7.23
N TYR A 109 8.97 -1.48 6.31
CA TYR A 109 8.45 -0.14 6.04
C TYR A 109 7.67 0.43 7.23
N ILE A 110 6.76 -0.34 7.85
CA ILE A 110 6.00 0.08 9.04
C ILE A 110 6.94 0.41 10.20
N LYS A 111 7.93 -0.45 10.50
CA LYS A 111 8.94 -0.18 11.54
C LYS A 111 9.72 1.10 11.27
N LYS A 112 10.09 1.33 10.01
CA LYS A 112 10.81 2.54 9.58
C LYS A 112 9.93 3.79 9.71
N TYR A 113 8.64 3.67 9.40
CA TYR A 113 7.65 4.74 9.58
C TYR A 113 7.50 5.13 11.04
N ILE A 114 7.31 4.14 11.93
CA ILE A 114 7.18 4.37 13.39
C ILE A 114 8.43 5.08 13.93
N LYS A 115 9.63 4.58 13.60
CA LYS A 115 10.89 5.22 14.01
C LYS A 115 11.06 6.65 13.44
N ALA A 116 10.53 6.91 12.26
CA ALA A 116 10.58 8.24 11.66
C ALA A 116 9.67 9.25 12.40
N LEU A 117 8.55 8.79 12.97
CA LEU A 117 7.66 9.63 13.79
C LEU A 117 8.34 10.18 15.04
N GLU A 118 9.28 9.44 15.63
CA GLU A 118 10.04 9.86 16.82
C GLU A 118 10.98 11.06 16.56
N HIS A 119 11.34 11.31 15.30
CA HIS A 119 12.35 12.31 14.92
C HIS A 119 11.91 13.14 13.71
N GLN A 120 10.78 13.85 13.84
CA GLN A 120 10.20 14.69 12.78
C GLN A 120 11.03 15.93 12.44
N ASN A 121 11.95 16.35 13.31
CA ASN A 121 12.91 17.43 13.02
C ASN A 121 13.86 17.07 11.86
N ILE A 122 14.03 15.78 11.55
CA ILE A 122 14.81 15.33 10.40
C ILE A 122 13.93 15.42 9.14
N LYS A 123 14.26 16.32 8.20
CA LYS A 123 13.49 16.55 6.96
C LYS A 123 13.10 15.25 6.22
N LYS A 124 14.02 14.30 6.14
CA LYS A 124 13.77 12.99 5.50
C LYS A 124 12.67 12.18 6.20
N ASN A 125 12.62 12.22 7.53
CA ASN A 125 11.61 11.52 8.33
C ASN A 125 10.26 12.21 8.19
N TYR A 126 10.25 13.55 8.27
CA TYR A 126 9.05 14.34 8.01
C TYR A 126 8.45 14.02 6.63
N LEU A 127 9.26 14.02 5.58
CA LEU A 127 8.82 13.70 4.22
C LEU A 127 8.31 12.25 4.10
N LEU A 128 8.98 11.29 4.74
CA LEU A 128 8.50 9.90 4.78
C LEU A 128 7.10 9.84 5.41
N CYS A 129 6.92 10.46 6.57
CA CYS A 129 5.69 10.38 7.33
C CYS A 129 4.53 11.13 6.67
N SER A 130 4.78 12.35 6.18
CA SER A 130 3.77 13.20 5.52
C SER A 130 3.24 12.59 4.23
N MET A 131 4.09 11.93 3.43
CA MET A 131 3.72 11.36 2.13
C MET A 131 3.13 9.94 2.22
N SER A 132 3.16 9.33 3.40
CA SER A 132 2.70 7.95 3.64
C SER A 132 1.23 7.90 3.99
N CYS A 133 0.50 6.95 3.41
CA CYS A 133 -0.88 6.66 3.76
C CYS A 133 -1.03 6.08 5.18
N LEU A 134 0.04 5.53 5.78
CA LEU A 134 0.00 5.00 7.15
C LEU A 134 -0.37 6.07 8.18
N LYS A 135 -0.23 7.37 7.86
CA LYS A 135 -0.66 8.48 8.73
C LYS A 135 -2.16 8.47 9.04
N TYR A 136 -2.97 7.84 8.18
CA TYR A 136 -4.41 7.70 8.37
C TYR A 136 -4.80 6.47 9.18
N PHE A 137 -3.82 5.65 9.57
CA PHE A 137 -4.05 4.35 10.20
C PHE A 137 -3.27 4.17 11.52
N HIS A 138 -2.94 5.26 12.21
CA HIS A 138 -2.22 5.21 13.50
C HIS A 138 -2.97 4.40 14.55
N LYS A 139 -4.29 4.58 14.64
CA LYS A 139 -5.16 3.84 15.57
C LYS A 139 -5.04 2.33 15.35
N GLU A 140 -5.11 1.88 14.10
CA GLU A 140 -5.03 0.46 13.73
C GLU A 140 -3.65 -0.11 13.98
N LEU A 141 -2.60 0.69 13.79
CA LEU A 141 -1.22 0.31 14.06
C LEU A 141 -0.82 0.44 15.53
N ASN A 142 -1.73 0.88 16.41
CA ASN A 142 -1.45 1.22 17.82
C ASN A 142 -0.30 2.22 18.00
N ILE A 143 -0.22 3.20 17.10
CA ILE A 143 0.71 4.34 17.18
C ILE A 143 -0.01 5.46 17.95
N LYS A 144 0.67 6.00 18.97
CA LYS A 144 0.18 7.09 19.82
C LYS A 144 0.54 8.45 19.27
#